data_AF-A0A3Q9XX61-F1
#
_entry.id   AF-A0A3Q9XX61-F1
#
_cell.length_a   1.000
_cell.length_b   1.000
_cell.length_c   1.000
_cell.angle_alpha   90.00
_cell.angle_beta   90.00
_cell.angle_gamma   90.00
#
_symmetry.space_group_name_H-M   'P 1'
#
loop_
_entity.id
_entity.type
_entity.pdbx_description
1 polymer ?
#
loop_
_entity_poly.entity_id
_entity_poly.type
_entity_poly.pdbx_seq_one_letter_code
_entity_poly.pdbx_strand_id
1 'polypeptide(L)'
;MNVVNVHKSTLLSTENNSHHIAKNNTFNPSNPLATLPLKIFKQIFHSFSSLTEDELRKILDARSCARVFKQYMPNNVKFLQLYQPQKLQFYFDKLSSHLNKNLFSIDGSHNFLSVDRLEENYTHTLKLTIQKEDPVQTRLCIEKLGDIYLIKGTQQTLLQAAGLYNYTLHTASLKGQESIKEKLSKVEFLLSKACKGKPVDISITKKQFEDNRRELKKFRQEIEEKIQALGSDPSSEEVRMLYQEIAQWMKVFFKSLVGQAQRGLGAAPCEYAMLGFGSLARKEMTPYSDLEFGILMQEDTSANRDYFRRLTNLLHLKVINLGETILPALNIPCIKKANFF
;
A
#
# COMPACT_ATOMS: atom_id res chain seq x y z
N MET A 1 45.95 -7.25 4.77
CA MET A 1 46.45 -6.03 4.12
C MET A 1 45.48 -4.90 4.45
N ASN A 2 45.89 -4.02 5.37
CA ASN A 2 45.15 -2.81 5.74
C ASN A 2 45.50 -1.71 4.75
N VAL A 3 44.49 -1.01 4.23
CA VAL A 3 44.68 0.37 3.74
C VAL A 3 43.62 1.24 4.39
N VAL A 4 44.11 1.91 5.43
CA VAL A 4 43.53 3.06 6.11
C VAL A 4 43.58 4.25 5.15
N ASN A 5 42.47 4.97 4.98
CA ASN A 5 42.47 6.26 4.31
C ASN A 5 42.25 7.36 5.34
N VAL A 6 43.32 8.11 5.63
CA VAL A 6 43.34 9.35 6.40
C VAL A 6 43.75 10.46 5.46
N HIS A 7 42.91 11.49 5.32
CA HIS A 7 43.24 12.92 5.19
C HIS A 7 42.00 13.66 4.66
N LYS A 8 41.77 14.94 4.97
CA LYS A 8 42.04 15.83 6.11
C LYS A 8 41.14 17.04 5.79
N SER A 9 40.53 17.66 6.77
CA SER A 9 39.61 18.78 6.56
C SER A 9 40.31 19.98 5.91
N THR A 10 39.65 20.62 4.96
CA THR A 10 39.90 22.03 4.63
C THR A 10 38.58 22.78 4.79
N LEU A 11 38.57 23.73 5.72
CA LEU A 11 37.47 24.63 6.03
C LEU A 11 37.60 25.92 5.21
N LEU A 12 36.44 26.55 4.97
CA LEU A 12 36.13 27.86 4.37
C LEU A 12 35.90 27.81 2.84
N SER A 13 34.84 28.38 2.28
CA SER A 13 34.02 29.53 2.71
C SER A 13 32.54 29.39 2.32
N THR A 14 31.70 30.09 3.07
CA THR A 14 30.28 30.34 2.81
C THR A 14 30.07 31.13 1.52
N GLU A 15 29.24 30.62 0.60
CA GLU A 15 28.33 31.47 -0.19
C GLU A 15 27.25 30.63 -0.91
N ASN A 16 26.09 31.25 -1.02
CA ASN A 16 24.81 30.74 -1.48
C ASN A 16 24.87 29.88 -2.74
N ASN A 17 24.19 28.72 -2.74
CA ASN A 17 23.55 28.23 -3.96
C ASN A 17 22.23 27.50 -3.66
N SER A 18 21.17 28.08 -4.20
CA SER A 18 19.77 27.67 -4.13
C SER A 18 19.53 26.34 -4.83
N HIS A 19 18.99 25.35 -4.10
CA HIS A 19 18.50 24.11 -4.69
C HIS A 19 17.21 24.34 -5.47
N HIS A 20 17.23 23.89 -6.74
CA HIS A 20 16.08 23.82 -7.62
C HIS A 20 15.00 22.89 -7.05
N ILE A 21 13.92 23.49 -6.54
CA ILE A 21 12.68 22.80 -6.15
C ILE A 21 11.87 22.50 -7.42
N ALA A 22 11.47 21.24 -7.60
CA ALA A 22 10.62 20.79 -8.69
C ALA A 22 9.30 21.60 -8.75
N LYS A 23 9.09 22.27 -9.88
CA LYS A 23 7.86 22.97 -10.25
C LYS A 23 6.75 21.94 -10.47
N ASN A 24 5.74 21.95 -9.60
CA ASN A 24 4.30 21.87 -9.93
C ASN A 24 3.42 21.65 -8.68
N ASN A 25 3.62 22.53 -7.69
CA ASN A 25 2.61 23.01 -6.73
C ASN A 25 3.15 24.29 -6.08
N THR A 26 3.73 25.15 -6.90
CA THR A 26 4.39 26.37 -6.44
C THR A 26 3.32 27.41 -6.19
N PHE A 27 3.19 27.78 -4.92
CA PHE A 27 2.42 28.92 -4.44
C PHE A 27 2.73 30.14 -5.31
N ASN A 28 1.72 30.70 -5.99
CA ASN A 28 1.91 31.85 -6.87
C ASN A 28 2.05 33.12 -6.01
N PRO A 29 3.24 33.76 -5.94
CA PRO A 29 3.48 34.90 -5.05
C PRO A 29 2.76 36.18 -5.47
N SER A 30 2.10 36.22 -6.63
CA SER A 30 1.26 37.34 -7.07
C SER A 30 -0.20 37.25 -6.59
N ASN A 31 -0.56 36.23 -5.81
CA ASN A 31 -1.89 36.14 -5.19
C ASN A 31 -1.95 37.07 -3.94
N PRO A 32 -2.97 37.94 -3.79
CA PRO A 32 -3.11 38.81 -2.61
C PRO A 32 -3.09 38.07 -1.27
N LEU A 33 -3.54 36.81 -1.25
CA LEU A 33 -3.49 35.94 -0.06
C LEU A 33 -2.10 35.35 0.19
N ALA A 34 -1.23 35.30 -0.83
CA ALA A 34 0.15 34.86 -0.76
C ALA A 34 1.12 35.92 -0.26
N THR A 35 0.73 37.19 -0.39
CA THR A 35 1.49 38.37 0.02
C THR A 35 1.08 38.91 1.38
N LEU A 36 0.14 38.25 2.07
CA LEU A 36 -0.26 38.67 3.41
C LEU A 36 0.94 38.57 4.36
N PRO A 37 1.30 39.66 5.06
CA PRO A 37 2.38 39.66 6.03
C PRO A 37 2.23 38.53 7.04
N LEU A 38 3.34 37.92 7.45
CA LEU A 38 3.38 36.90 8.51
C LEU A 38 2.65 37.37 9.78
N LYS A 39 2.63 38.69 10.04
CA LYS A 39 1.90 39.33 11.15
C LYS A 39 0.38 39.26 10.99
N ILE A 40 -0.16 39.33 9.78
CA ILE A 40 -1.61 39.17 9.50
C ILE A 40 -2.01 37.70 9.61
N PHE A 41 -1.23 36.76 9.10
CA PHE A 41 -1.47 35.34 9.38
C PHE A 41 -1.31 35.03 10.88
N LYS A 42 -0.31 35.58 11.57
CA LYS A 42 -0.22 35.42 13.02
C LYS A 42 -1.39 36.06 13.76
N GLN A 43 -1.93 37.20 13.34
CA GLN A 43 -3.07 37.85 13.98
C GLN A 43 -4.40 37.16 13.69
N ILE A 44 -4.66 36.74 12.45
CA ILE A 44 -5.83 35.92 12.09
C ILE A 44 -5.81 34.60 12.88
N PHE A 45 -4.63 34.07 13.20
CA PHE A 45 -4.47 32.76 13.82
C PHE A 45 -4.09 32.75 15.32
N HIS A 46 -3.68 33.89 15.91
CA HIS A 46 -3.57 34.07 17.35
C HIS A 46 -4.95 34.08 18.02
N SER A 47 -6.01 34.47 17.29
CA SER A 47 -7.42 34.25 17.67
C SER A 47 -7.84 32.77 17.69
N PHE A 48 -6.97 31.83 17.30
CA PHE A 48 -7.26 30.39 17.24
C PHE A 48 -6.52 29.52 18.27
N SER A 49 -5.82 30.13 19.24
CA SER A 49 -5.26 29.40 20.39
C SER A 49 -6.34 28.87 21.34
N SER A 50 -7.55 29.42 21.29
CA SER A 50 -8.70 29.09 22.16
C SER A 50 -9.77 28.20 21.52
N LEU A 51 -9.54 27.65 20.32
CA LEU A 51 -10.64 27.01 19.59
C LEU A 51 -11.14 25.72 20.25
N THR A 52 -12.43 25.74 20.55
CA THR A 52 -13.26 24.57 20.84
C THR A 52 -13.39 23.67 19.60
N GLU A 53 -13.84 22.43 19.83
CA GLU A 53 -14.04 21.42 18.79
C GLU A 53 -14.93 21.91 17.63
N ASP A 54 -15.91 22.76 17.93
CA ASP A 54 -16.84 23.34 16.95
C ASP A 54 -16.19 24.43 16.08
N GLU A 55 -15.18 25.13 16.58
CA GLU A 55 -14.50 26.18 15.82
C GLU A 55 -13.43 25.60 14.90
N LEU A 56 -12.77 24.51 15.31
CA LEU A 56 -11.95 23.70 14.40
C LEU A 56 -12.81 23.12 13.26
N ARG A 57 -14.07 22.79 13.56
CA ARG A 57 -15.08 22.36 12.58
C ARG A 57 -15.39 23.47 11.58
N LYS A 58 -15.73 24.66 12.07
CA LYS A 58 -16.01 25.85 11.26
C LYS A 58 -14.85 26.25 10.35
N ILE A 59 -13.59 26.08 10.77
CA ILE A 59 -12.41 26.35 9.93
C ILE A 59 -12.27 25.37 8.77
N LEU A 60 -12.53 24.09 9.02
CA LEU A 60 -12.49 23.04 8.00
C LEU A 60 -13.70 23.10 7.04
N ASP A 61 -14.82 23.66 7.50
CA ASP A 61 -16.01 23.99 6.71
C ASP A 61 -15.85 25.29 5.91
N ALA A 62 -15.21 26.33 6.46
CA ALA A 62 -14.93 27.58 5.74
C ALA A 62 -14.02 27.35 4.51
N ARG A 63 -13.12 26.36 4.57
CA ARG A 63 -12.33 25.89 3.41
C ARG A 63 -13.19 25.27 2.30
N SER A 64 -14.36 24.72 2.64
CA SER A 64 -15.36 24.21 1.67
C SER A 64 -16.02 25.34 0.91
N CYS A 65 -16.23 26.49 1.56
CA CYS A 65 -16.99 27.62 1.02
C CYS A 65 -16.21 28.54 0.08
N ALA A 66 -14.87 28.46 0.04
CA ALA A 66 -14.07 29.38 -0.77
C ALA A 66 -13.08 28.65 -1.69
N ARG A 67 -13.45 28.58 -2.97
CA ARG A 67 -12.68 27.96 -4.07
C ARG A 67 -11.23 28.46 -4.16
N VAL A 68 -11.01 29.72 -3.78
CA VAL A 68 -9.67 30.35 -3.73
C VAL A 68 -8.81 29.79 -2.60
N PHE A 69 -9.37 29.56 -1.40
CA PHE A 69 -8.58 29.00 -0.30
C PHE A 69 -8.19 27.53 -0.55
N LYS A 70 -9.05 26.74 -1.20
CA LYS A 70 -8.75 25.35 -1.55
C LYS A 70 -7.50 25.19 -2.44
N GLN A 71 -7.20 26.19 -3.28
CA GLN A 71 -6.10 26.13 -4.23
C GLN A 71 -4.74 26.55 -3.63
N TYR A 72 -4.73 27.37 -2.58
CA TYR A 72 -3.49 27.98 -2.05
C TYR A 72 -3.18 27.66 -0.59
N MET A 73 -4.13 27.14 0.19
CA MET A 73 -3.87 26.77 1.59
C MET A 73 -3.19 25.40 1.70
N PRO A 74 -2.13 25.26 2.53
CA PRO A 74 -1.58 23.96 2.87
C PRO A 74 -2.63 23.08 3.55
N ASN A 75 -2.63 21.77 3.31
CA ASN A 75 -3.51 20.85 4.05
C ASN A 75 -3.25 20.92 5.56
N ASN A 76 -4.16 20.34 6.34
CA ASN A 76 -4.17 20.48 7.80
C ASN A 76 -2.85 20.04 8.45
N VAL A 77 -2.22 18.97 7.93
CA VAL A 77 -0.94 18.47 8.43
C VAL A 77 0.17 19.50 8.19
N LYS A 78 0.34 19.96 6.95
CA LYS A 78 1.34 20.97 6.60
C LYS A 78 1.07 22.32 7.28
N PHE A 79 -0.19 22.69 7.45
CA PHE A 79 -0.60 23.87 8.19
C PHE A 79 -0.21 23.78 9.67
N LEU A 80 -0.58 22.71 10.36
CA LEU A 80 -0.24 22.51 11.77
C LEU A 80 1.28 22.44 11.95
N GLN A 81 2.01 21.79 11.04
CA GLN A 81 3.47 21.76 11.08
C GLN A 81 4.10 23.15 11.01
N LEU A 82 3.60 24.04 10.14
CA LEU A 82 4.15 25.37 9.94
C LEU A 82 3.79 26.35 11.06
N TYR A 83 2.59 26.22 11.65
CA TYR A 83 2.03 27.27 12.51
C TYR A 83 1.66 26.82 13.94
N GLN A 84 1.37 25.52 14.17
CA GLN A 84 1.01 24.97 15.49
C GLN A 84 1.51 23.52 15.69
N PRO A 85 2.84 23.27 15.63
CA PRO A 85 3.39 21.90 15.63
C PRO A 85 3.01 21.09 16.88
N GLN A 86 2.81 21.75 18.02
CA GLN A 86 2.36 21.14 19.27
C GLN A 86 0.96 20.51 19.19
N LYS A 87 0.10 20.95 18.26
CA LYS A 87 -1.26 20.37 18.08
C LYS A 87 -1.29 19.22 17.07
N LEU A 88 -0.16 18.92 16.43
CA LEU A 88 -0.11 17.95 15.34
C LEU A 88 -0.45 16.53 15.82
N GLN A 89 0.09 16.11 16.97
CA GLN A 89 -0.19 14.78 17.52
C GLN A 89 -1.67 14.62 17.88
N PHE A 90 -2.25 15.62 18.57
CA PHE A 90 -3.66 15.63 18.92
C PHE A 90 -4.57 15.55 17.68
N TYR A 91 -4.20 16.25 16.60
CA TYR A 91 -4.91 16.15 15.33
C TYR A 91 -4.85 14.72 14.75
N PHE A 92 -3.70 14.06 14.80
CA PHE A 92 -3.56 12.66 14.36
C PHE A 92 -4.36 11.69 15.22
N ASP A 93 -4.38 11.86 16.53
CA ASP A 93 -5.18 11.03 17.44
C ASP A 93 -6.67 11.15 17.10
N LYS A 94 -7.12 12.37 16.78
CA LYS A 94 -8.49 12.62 16.33
C LYS A 94 -8.80 11.96 14.98
N LEU A 95 -7.89 12.03 14.00
CA LEU A 95 -8.05 11.35 12.72
C LEU A 95 -8.13 9.83 12.89
N SER A 96 -7.26 9.26 13.73
CA SER A 96 -7.24 7.83 14.03
C SER A 96 -8.54 7.38 14.70
N SER A 97 -9.00 8.13 15.70
CA SER A 97 -10.29 7.89 16.38
C SER A 97 -11.47 7.96 15.42
N HIS A 98 -11.48 8.93 14.50
CA HIS A 98 -12.50 9.07 13.47
C HIS A 98 -12.52 7.87 12.51
N LEU A 99 -11.35 7.46 12.01
CA LEU A 99 -11.23 6.26 11.16
C LEU A 99 -11.72 5.00 11.87
N ASN A 100 -11.37 4.83 13.15
CA ASN A 100 -11.78 3.64 13.91
C ASN A 100 -13.30 3.61 14.16
N LYS A 101 -13.93 4.77 14.43
CA LYS A 101 -15.38 4.88 14.65
C LYS A 101 -16.19 4.69 13.36
N ASN A 102 -15.69 5.20 12.23
CA ASN A 102 -16.41 5.27 10.96
C ASN A 102 -15.94 4.26 9.91
N LEU A 103 -15.10 3.29 10.28
CA LEU A 103 -14.62 2.23 9.36
C LEU A 103 -15.77 1.48 8.66
N PHE A 104 -17.00 1.59 9.19
CA PHE A 104 -18.20 0.90 8.71
C PHE A 104 -19.45 1.78 8.54
N SER A 105 -19.38 3.10 8.75
CA SER A 105 -20.53 4.03 8.65
C SER A 105 -20.18 5.27 7.84
N ILE A 106 -19.95 5.09 6.54
CA ILE A 106 -20.02 6.21 5.60
C ILE A 106 -21.40 6.15 4.97
N ASP A 107 -22.42 6.42 5.79
CA ASP A 107 -23.65 6.98 5.25
C ASP A 107 -23.31 8.40 4.77
N GLY A 108 -23.79 8.75 3.58
CA GLY A 108 -23.45 9.98 2.87
C GLY A 108 -23.92 11.25 3.56
N SER A 109 -24.63 11.16 4.68
CA SER A 109 -25.13 12.30 5.44
C SER A 109 -24.19 12.68 6.59
N HIS A 110 -23.48 13.80 6.40
CA HIS A 110 -22.75 14.59 7.42
C HIS A 110 -21.39 14.08 7.92
N ASN A 111 -20.51 13.59 7.03
CA ASN A 111 -19.10 13.36 7.38
C ASN A 111 -18.21 14.58 7.08
N PHE A 112 -17.59 15.10 8.15
CA PHE A 112 -16.72 16.27 8.20
C PHE A 112 -15.39 16.14 7.41
N LEU A 113 -14.96 14.93 7.07
CA LEU A 113 -13.76 14.67 6.27
C LEU A 113 -14.08 13.63 5.20
N SER A 114 -13.91 13.98 3.92
CA SER A 114 -14.00 13.00 2.84
C SER A 114 -12.83 12.01 2.92
N VAL A 115 -13.04 10.80 2.40
CA VAL A 115 -12.01 9.75 2.30
C VAL A 115 -10.75 10.28 1.59
N ASP A 116 -10.91 11.12 0.56
CA ASP A 116 -9.79 11.75 -0.14
C ASP A 116 -9.01 12.74 0.73
N ARG A 117 -9.68 13.49 1.62
CA ARG A 117 -8.99 14.37 2.58
C ARG A 117 -8.21 13.56 3.60
N LEU A 118 -8.73 12.43 4.04
CA LEU A 118 -8.01 11.51 4.94
C LEU A 118 -6.76 10.95 4.25
N GLU A 119 -6.89 10.48 3.02
CA GLU A 119 -5.76 10.00 2.23
C GLU A 119 -4.70 11.10 2.08
N GLU A 120 -5.09 12.33 1.73
CA GLU A 120 -4.14 13.42 1.57
C GLU A 120 -3.38 13.71 2.87
N ASN A 121 -4.08 13.77 4.00
CA ASN A 121 -3.47 14.02 5.31
C ASN A 121 -2.47 12.91 5.66
N TYR A 122 -2.87 11.64 5.57
CA TYR A 122 -1.97 10.52 5.88
C TYR A 122 -0.83 10.40 4.86
N THR A 123 -1.02 10.78 3.59
CA THR A 123 0.08 10.86 2.62
C THR A 123 1.15 11.86 3.05
N HIS A 124 0.74 13.03 3.55
CA HIS A 124 1.69 14.03 4.06
C HIS A 124 2.35 13.56 5.34
N THR A 125 1.60 12.91 6.24
CA THR A 125 2.17 12.30 7.45
C THR A 125 3.22 11.26 7.09
N LEU A 126 2.95 10.36 6.15
CA LEU A 126 3.90 9.35 5.69
C LEU A 126 5.20 10.00 5.21
N LYS A 127 5.09 11.05 4.38
CA LYS A 127 6.26 11.81 3.92
C LYS A 127 7.10 12.38 5.08
N LEU A 128 6.44 12.87 6.12
CA LEU A 128 7.13 13.42 7.29
C LEU A 128 7.77 12.34 8.16
N THR A 129 7.12 11.20 8.35
CA THR A 129 7.67 10.11 9.17
C THR A 129 8.87 9.46 8.50
N ILE A 130 8.89 9.39 7.17
CA ILE A 130 10.06 8.98 6.37
C ILE A 130 11.23 9.94 6.61
N GLN A 131 10.99 11.26 6.49
CA GLN A 131 12.04 12.28 6.70
C GLN A 131 12.61 12.29 8.12
N LYS A 132 11.80 11.88 9.11
CA LYS A 132 12.21 11.77 10.51
C LYS A 132 12.82 10.42 10.86
N GLU A 133 12.90 9.49 9.90
CA GLU A 133 13.36 8.12 10.11
C GLU A 133 12.62 7.43 11.28
N ASP A 134 11.31 7.66 11.39
CA ASP A 134 10.46 7.07 12.42
C ASP A 134 9.73 5.82 11.88
N PRO A 135 10.28 4.61 12.06
CA PRO A 135 9.69 3.39 11.51
C PRO A 135 8.36 3.02 12.16
N VAL A 136 8.15 3.39 13.43
CA VAL A 136 6.92 3.09 14.17
C VAL A 136 5.76 3.91 13.62
N GLN A 137 5.95 5.21 13.47
CA GLN A 137 4.93 6.10 12.90
C GLN A 137 4.72 5.85 11.41
N THR A 138 5.78 5.54 10.66
CA THR A 138 5.68 5.14 9.25
C THR A 138 4.78 3.92 9.09
N ARG A 139 4.98 2.89 9.90
CA ARG A 139 4.14 1.69 9.90
C ARG A 139 2.68 2.00 10.24
N LEU A 140 2.44 2.79 11.30
CA LEU A 140 1.09 3.20 11.69
C LEU A 140 0.39 3.98 10.56
N CYS A 141 1.14 4.85 9.88
CA CYS A 141 0.63 5.63 8.75
C CYS A 141 0.22 4.74 7.57
N ILE A 142 1.05 3.75 7.22
CA ILE A 142 0.76 2.76 6.17
C ILE A 142 -0.47 1.92 6.53
N GLU A 143 -0.61 1.51 7.78
CA GLU A 143 -1.80 0.80 8.25
C GLU A 143 -3.06 1.64 8.07
N LYS A 144 -3.01 2.93 8.42
CA LYS A 144 -4.14 3.86 8.27
C LYS A 144 -4.47 4.15 6.81
N LEU A 145 -3.47 4.22 5.93
CA LEU A 145 -3.71 4.26 4.49
C LEU A 145 -4.39 2.96 4.01
N GLY A 146 -4.03 1.80 4.57
CA GLY A 146 -4.74 0.55 4.33
C GLY A 146 -6.23 0.65 4.70
N ASP A 147 -6.54 1.20 5.89
CA ASP A 147 -7.92 1.42 6.35
C ASP A 147 -8.71 2.33 5.39
N ILE A 148 -8.07 3.39 4.87
CA ILE A 148 -8.68 4.31 3.89
C ILE A 148 -8.97 3.60 2.56
N TYR A 149 -8.04 2.79 2.06
CA TYR A 149 -8.23 2.05 0.80
C TYR A 149 -9.24 0.91 0.93
N LEU A 150 -9.35 0.30 2.11
CA LEU A 150 -10.42 -0.64 2.46
C LEU A 150 -11.79 0.03 2.35
N ILE A 151 -11.94 1.23 2.94
CA ILE A 151 -13.18 2.03 2.89
C ILE A 151 -13.59 2.35 1.45
N LYS A 152 -12.65 2.66 0.55
CA LYS A 152 -12.95 2.95 -0.86
C LYS A 152 -13.60 1.77 -1.59
N GLY A 153 -13.34 0.53 -1.16
CA GLY A 153 -14.14 -0.65 -1.50
C GLY A 153 -14.16 -1.12 -2.96
N THR A 154 -13.48 -0.44 -3.89
CA THR A 154 -13.33 -0.92 -5.27
C THR A 154 -12.39 -2.13 -5.33
N GLN A 155 -12.52 -2.97 -6.36
CA GLN A 155 -11.63 -4.14 -6.53
C GLN A 155 -10.14 -3.74 -6.49
N GLN A 156 -9.77 -2.66 -7.18
CA GLN A 156 -8.40 -2.14 -7.19
C GLN A 156 -7.97 -1.63 -5.80
N THR A 157 -8.78 -0.82 -5.13
CA THR A 157 -8.41 -0.25 -3.82
C THR A 157 -8.34 -1.32 -2.74
N LEU A 158 -9.13 -2.39 -2.84
CA LEU A 158 -9.05 -3.55 -1.94
C LEU A 158 -7.72 -4.30 -2.10
N LEU A 159 -7.26 -4.52 -3.34
CA LEU A 159 -5.94 -5.12 -3.59
C LEU A 159 -4.81 -4.25 -3.04
N GLN A 160 -4.92 -2.93 -3.19
CA GLN A 160 -3.96 -1.97 -2.64
C GLN A 160 -3.98 -1.97 -1.10
N ALA A 161 -5.16 -2.05 -0.48
CA ALA A 161 -5.29 -2.22 0.96
C ALA A 161 -4.61 -3.50 1.45
N ALA A 162 -4.78 -4.63 0.75
CA ALA A 162 -4.06 -5.86 1.07
C ALA A 162 -2.54 -5.66 1.03
N GLY A 163 -2.01 -4.97 0.01
CA GLY A 163 -0.59 -4.64 -0.05
C GLY A 163 -0.09 -3.87 1.17
N LEU A 164 -0.80 -2.79 1.53
CA LEU A 164 -0.47 -1.96 2.70
C LEU A 164 -0.50 -2.76 4.01
N TYR A 165 -1.49 -3.64 4.17
CA TYR A 165 -1.57 -4.52 5.34
C TYR A 165 -0.49 -5.61 5.34
N ASN A 166 -0.14 -6.19 4.19
CA ASN A 166 0.96 -7.15 4.13
C ASN A 166 2.30 -6.50 4.51
N TYR A 167 2.53 -5.24 4.09
CA TYR A 167 3.68 -4.46 4.53
C TYR A 167 3.71 -4.25 6.05
N THR A 168 2.56 -3.87 6.65
CA THR A 168 2.49 -3.65 8.10
C THR A 168 2.56 -4.93 8.92
N LEU A 169 2.13 -6.06 8.35
CA LEU A 169 2.19 -7.39 8.96
C LEU A 169 3.63 -7.86 9.15
N HIS A 170 4.50 -7.65 8.15
CA HIS A 170 5.91 -8.02 8.20
C HIS A 170 6.66 -7.35 9.37
N THR A 171 6.24 -6.14 9.74
CA THR A 171 6.89 -5.29 10.75
C THR A 171 6.16 -5.27 12.10
N ALA A 172 5.15 -6.14 12.28
CA ALA A 172 4.28 -6.16 13.43
C ALA A 172 4.78 -7.02 14.60
N SER A 173 4.52 -6.56 15.83
CA SER A 173 4.54 -7.43 17.01
C SER A 173 3.45 -8.51 16.92
N LEU A 174 3.60 -9.63 17.65
CA LEU A 174 2.66 -10.76 17.60
C LEU A 174 1.19 -10.33 17.82
N LYS A 175 0.92 -9.47 18.82
CA LYS A 175 -0.43 -8.93 19.06
C LYS A 175 -0.91 -8.05 17.91
N GLY A 176 -0.01 -7.27 17.30
CA GLY A 176 -0.31 -6.46 16.12
C GLY A 176 -0.61 -7.31 14.89
N GLN A 177 0.02 -8.47 14.74
CA GLN A 177 -0.20 -9.36 13.60
C GLN A 177 -1.64 -9.85 13.53
N GLU A 178 -2.28 -10.23 14.64
CA GLU A 178 -3.66 -10.72 14.60
C GLU A 178 -4.64 -9.64 14.11
N SER A 179 -4.50 -8.40 14.60
CA SER A 179 -5.31 -7.27 14.12
C SER A 179 -5.15 -7.05 12.60
N ILE A 180 -3.92 -7.15 12.08
CA ILE A 180 -3.69 -7.02 10.63
C ILE A 180 -4.25 -8.21 9.84
N LYS A 181 -4.15 -9.45 10.36
CA LYS A 181 -4.74 -10.64 9.74
C LYS A 181 -6.27 -10.55 9.68
N GLU A 182 -6.91 -9.98 10.70
CA GLU A 182 -8.35 -9.69 10.66
C GLU A 182 -8.68 -8.66 9.56
N LYS A 183 -7.87 -7.61 9.39
CA LYS A 183 -8.04 -6.64 8.30
C LYS A 183 -7.86 -7.28 6.92
N LEU A 184 -6.88 -8.16 6.75
CA LEU A 184 -6.69 -8.94 5.52
C LEU A 184 -7.88 -9.87 5.23
N SER A 185 -8.43 -10.51 6.27
CA SER A 185 -9.65 -11.34 6.14
C SER A 185 -10.85 -10.50 5.67
N LYS A 186 -10.97 -9.27 6.17
CA LYS A 186 -12.00 -8.32 5.72
C LYS A 186 -11.80 -7.89 4.26
N VAL A 187 -10.55 -7.65 3.83
CA VAL A 187 -10.25 -7.38 2.42
C VAL A 187 -10.73 -8.55 1.54
N GLU A 188 -10.42 -9.79 1.91
CA GLU A 188 -10.84 -10.96 1.13
C GLU A 188 -12.37 -11.10 1.06
N PHE A 189 -13.05 -10.89 2.18
CA PHE A 189 -14.51 -10.88 2.21
C PHE A 189 -15.12 -9.81 1.28
N LEU A 190 -14.65 -8.57 1.38
CA LEU A 190 -15.15 -7.47 0.55
C LEU A 190 -14.81 -7.67 -0.93
N LEU A 191 -13.63 -8.19 -1.25
CA LEU A 191 -13.23 -8.46 -2.63
C LEU A 191 -14.06 -9.59 -3.23
N SER A 192 -14.33 -10.66 -2.48
CA SER A 192 -15.23 -11.73 -2.94
C SER A 192 -16.63 -11.18 -3.25
N LYS A 193 -17.19 -10.34 -2.37
CA LYS A 193 -18.47 -9.67 -2.61
C LYS A 193 -18.41 -8.77 -3.86
N ALA A 194 -17.35 -7.98 -4.03
CA ALA A 194 -17.16 -7.13 -5.21
C ALA A 194 -16.98 -7.94 -6.51
N CYS A 195 -16.50 -9.18 -6.42
CA CYS A 195 -16.42 -10.15 -7.52
C CYS A 195 -17.71 -10.97 -7.69
N LYS A 196 -18.79 -10.65 -6.98
CA LYS A 196 -20.06 -11.42 -7.00
C LYS A 196 -19.82 -12.92 -6.72
N GLY A 197 -18.83 -13.22 -5.89
CA GLY A 197 -18.53 -14.58 -5.45
C GLY A 197 -19.50 -15.05 -4.38
N LYS A 198 -19.40 -16.33 -4.04
CA LYS A 198 -20.08 -16.94 -2.90
C LYS A 198 -19.58 -16.32 -1.59
N PRO A 199 -20.42 -16.32 -0.54
CA PRO A 199 -19.99 -15.95 0.80
C PRO A 199 -18.74 -16.75 1.18
N VAL A 200 -17.74 -16.04 1.71
CA VAL A 200 -16.47 -16.63 2.10
C VAL A 200 -16.52 -17.00 3.58
N ASP A 201 -16.15 -18.24 3.89
CA ASP A 201 -15.92 -18.64 5.28
C ASP A 201 -14.58 -18.06 5.76
N ILE A 202 -14.67 -17.15 6.73
CA ILE A 202 -13.52 -16.43 7.30
C ILE A 202 -12.49 -17.42 7.88
N SER A 203 -12.93 -18.51 8.51
CA SER A 203 -12.03 -19.50 9.13
C SER A 203 -11.23 -20.25 8.07
N ILE A 204 -11.87 -20.63 6.96
CA ILE A 204 -11.24 -21.30 5.82
C ILE A 204 -10.24 -20.35 5.15
N THR A 205 -10.62 -19.09 4.94
CA THR A 205 -9.75 -18.08 4.34
C THR A 205 -8.52 -17.78 5.20
N LYS A 206 -8.69 -17.59 6.52
CA LYS A 206 -7.56 -17.41 7.44
C LYS A 206 -6.60 -18.61 7.37
N LYS A 207 -7.15 -19.83 7.36
CA LYS A 207 -6.33 -21.05 7.24
C LYS A 207 -5.58 -21.10 5.92
N GLN A 208 -6.24 -20.83 4.78
CA GLN A 208 -5.59 -20.79 3.47
C GLN A 208 -4.48 -19.75 3.41
N PHE A 209 -4.68 -18.57 3.99
CA PHE A 209 -3.67 -17.52 4.08
C PHE A 209 -2.40 -18.00 4.77
N GLU A 210 -2.53 -18.61 5.95
CA GLU A 210 -1.38 -19.15 6.71
C GLU A 210 -0.73 -20.36 6.01
N ASP A 211 -1.55 -21.26 5.47
CA ASP A 211 -1.09 -22.47 4.79
C ASP A 211 -0.27 -22.13 3.54
N ASN A 212 -0.76 -21.22 2.69
CA ASN A 212 -0.06 -20.80 1.47
C ASN A 212 1.29 -20.15 1.79
N ARG A 213 1.35 -19.28 2.81
CA ARG A 213 2.61 -18.64 3.23
C ARG A 213 3.61 -19.65 3.78
N ARG A 214 3.13 -20.59 4.59
CA ARG A 214 3.97 -21.65 5.17
C ARG A 214 4.51 -22.58 4.10
N GLU A 215 3.65 -22.99 3.16
CA GLU A 215 4.03 -23.84 2.03
C GLU A 215 5.08 -23.17 1.14
N LEU A 216 4.88 -21.90 0.76
CA LEU A 216 5.87 -21.14 -0.01
C LEU A 216 7.19 -20.98 0.74
N LYS A 217 7.14 -20.64 2.04
CA LYS A 217 8.35 -20.49 2.86
C LYS A 217 9.13 -21.80 2.96
N LYS A 218 8.43 -22.92 3.19
CA LYS A 218 9.04 -24.26 3.27
C LYS A 218 9.72 -24.61 1.95
N PHE A 219 9.04 -24.41 0.83
CA PHE A 219 9.61 -24.64 -0.50
C PHE A 219 10.89 -23.82 -0.73
N ARG A 220 10.89 -22.53 -0.36
CA ARG A 220 12.08 -21.70 -0.50
C ARG A 220 13.26 -22.20 0.32
N GLN A 221 13.02 -22.62 1.55
CA GLN A 221 14.06 -23.18 2.40
C GLN A 221 14.64 -24.47 1.78
N GLU A 222 13.78 -25.36 1.28
CA GLU A 222 14.21 -26.59 0.60
C GLU A 222 15.06 -26.29 -0.65
N ILE A 223 14.70 -25.26 -1.43
CA ILE A 223 15.49 -24.85 -2.59
C ILE A 223 16.80 -24.19 -2.17
N GLU A 224 16.82 -23.40 -1.11
CA GLU A 224 18.05 -22.79 -0.59
C GLU A 224 19.05 -23.87 -0.14
N GLU A 225 18.60 -24.89 0.58
CA GLU A 225 19.41 -26.05 0.96
C GLU A 225 19.97 -26.79 -0.28
N LYS A 226 19.16 -26.96 -1.33
CA LYS A 226 19.61 -27.55 -2.60
C LYS A 226 20.64 -26.70 -3.31
N ILE A 227 20.47 -25.37 -3.34
CA ILE A 227 21.45 -24.45 -3.93
C ILE A 227 22.78 -24.53 -3.17
N GLN A 228 22.75 -24.62 -1.85
CA GLN A 228 23.97 -24.78 -1.04
C GLN A 228 24.68 -26.12 -1.31
N ALA A 229 23.91 -27.19 -1.55
CA ALA A 229 24.44 -28.52 -1.86
C ALA A 229 25.10 -28.63 -3.25
N LEU A 230 24.79 -27.72 -4.18
CA LEU A 230 25.38 -27.68 -5.52
C LEU A 230 26.88 -27.32 -5.52
N GLY A 231 27.40 -26.74 -4.43
CA GLY A 231 28.78 -26.28 -4.36
C GLY A 231 29.05 -25.02 -5.19
N SER A 232 30.33 -24.68 -5.35
CA SER A 232 30.75 -23.41 -6.00
C SER A 232 30.82 -23.47 -7.53
N ASP A 233 30.87 -24.67 -8.11
CA ASP A 233 31.01 -24.90 -9.56
C ASP A 233 30.10 -26.04 -10.03
N PRO A 234 28.76 -25.91 -9.92
CA PRO A 234 27.84 -26.93 -10.36
C PRO A 234 27.83 -27.06 -11.88
N SER A 235 27.57 -28.27 -12.36
CA SER A 235 27.36 -28.49 -13.79
C SER A 235 26.08 -27.79 -14.27
N SER A 236 26.05 -27.46 -15.56
CA SER A 236 24.86 -26.87 -16.19
C SER A 236 23.62 -27.77 -16.09
N GLU A 237 23.81 -29.09 -16.04
CA GLU A 237 22.72 -30.05 -15.91
C GLU A 237 22.07 -30.00 -14.52
N GLU A 238 22.88 -29.92 -13.46
CA GLU A 238 22.37 -29.83 -12.08
C GLU A 238 21.57 -28.54 -11.88
N VAL A 239 22.07 -27.41 -12.40
CA VAL A 239 21.35 -26.13 -12.37
C VAL A 239 20.03 -26.22 -13.15
N ARG A 240 20.06 -26.83 -14.34
CA ARG A 240 18.87 -27.02 -15.19
C ARG A 240 17.82 -27.88 -14.50
N MET A 241 18.21 -28.97 -13.83
CA MET A 241 17.27 -29.81 -13.08
C MET A 241 16.62 -29.04 -11.93
N LEU A 242 17.39 -28.22 -11.20
CA LEU A 242 16.85 -27.41 -10.13
C LEU A 242 15.83 -26.37 -10.64
N TYR A 243 16.11 -25.69 -11.75
CA TYR A 243 15.13 -24.78 -12.36
C TYR A 243 13.84 -25.48 -12.80
N GLN A 244 13.95 -26.69 -13.37
CA GLN A 244 12.78 -27.46 -13.77
C GLN A 244 11.95 -27.88 -12.56
N GLU A 245 12.59 -28.27 -11.47
CA GLU A 245 11.92 -28.58 -10.21
C GLU A 245 11.15 -27.36 -9.67
N ILE A 246 11.81 -26.21 -9.62
CA ILE A 246 11.21 -24.96 -9.16
C ILE A 246 10.00 -24.57 -10.03
N ALA A 247 10.15 -24.64 -11.35
CA ALA A 247 9.08 -24.33 -12.28
C ALA A 247 7.90 -25.30 -12.14
N GLN A 248 8.16 -26.59 -11.92
CA GLN A 248 7.11 -27.60 -11.74
C GLN A 248 6.36 -27.40 -10.43
N TRP A 249 7.08 -27.15 -9.33
CA TRP A 249 6.46 -26.86 -8.04
C TRP A 249 5.58 -25.61 -8.12
N MET A 250 6.08 -24.53 -8.72
CA MET A 250 5.33 -23.28 -8.86
C MET A 250 4.06 -23.46 -9.69
N LYS A 251 4.07 -24.29 -10.74
CA LYS A 251 2.86 -24.62 -11.51
C LYS A 251 1.80 -25.29 -10.62
N VAL A 252 2.21 -26.24 -9.78
CA VAL A 252 1.30 -26.95 -8.87
C VAL A 252 0.76 -25.99 -7.80
N PHE A 253 1.64 -25.21 -7.18
CA PHE A 253 1.28 -24.23 -6.16
C PHE A 253 0.32 -23.18 -6.73
N PHE A 254 0.62 -22.61 -7.90
CA PHE A 254 -0.24 -21.63 -8.54
C PHE A 254 -1.60 -22.22 -8.95
N LYS A 255 -1.64 -23.47 -9.43
CA LYS A 255 -2.90 -24.19 -9.68
C LYS A 255 -3.75 -24.32 -8.40
N SER A 256 -3.12 -24.55 -7.24
CA SER A 256 -3.81 -24.55 -5.95
C SER A 256 -4.43 -23.19 -5.63
N LEU A 257 -3.69 -22.08 -5.84
CA LEU A 257 -4.20 -20.72 -5.64
C LEU A 257 -5.38 -20.40 -6.57
N VAL A 258 -5.30 -20.82 -7.83
CA VAL A 258 -6.41 -20.71 -8.80
C VAL A 258 -7.64 -21.46 -8.29
N GLY A 259 -7.47 -22.70 -7.83
CA GLY A 259 -8.55 -23.49 -7.25
C GLY A 259 -9.18 -22.84 -6.02
N GLN A 260 -8.38 -22.19 -5.16
CA GLN A 260 -8.88 -21.41 -4.02
C GLN A 260 -9.75 -20.23 -4.49
N ALA A 261 -9.30 -19.48 -5.49
CA ALA A 261 -10.06 -18.35 -6.04
C ALA A 261 -11.36 -18.80 -6.73
N GLN A 262 -11.33 -19.91 -7.48
CA GLN A 262 -12.50 -20.47 -8.15
C GLN A 262 -13.55 -21.02 -7.18
N ARG A 263 -13.15 -21.57 -6.02
CA ARG A 263 -14.14 -22.00 -4.99
C ARG A 263 -15.02 -20.83 -4.54
N GLY A 264 -14.44 -19.64 -4.43
CA GLY A 264 -15.18 -18.41 -4.12
C GLY A 264 -16.02 -17.91 -5.30
N LEU A 265 -15.49 -17.94 -6.53
CA LEU A 265 -16.16 -17.34 -7.69
C LEU A 265 -17.21 -18.25 -8.36
N GLY A 266 -17.07 -19.57 -8.25
CA GLY A 266 -17.81 -20.57 -9.02
C GLY A 266 -16.99 -21.16 -10.18
N ALA A 267 -17.56 -22.17 -10.83
CA ALA A 267 -16.93 -22.84 -11.96
C ALA A 267 -16.72 -21.89 -13.16
N ALA A 268 -15.70 -22.16 -13.97
CA ALA A 268 -15.46 -21.40 -15.19
C ALA A 268 -16.63 -21.57 -16.18
N PRO A 269 -17.04 -20.50 -16.89
CA PRO A 269 -18.18 -20.53 -17.80
C PRO A 269 -17.87 -21.20 -19.15
N CYS A 270 -16.59 -21.47 -19.44
CA CYS A 270 -16.14 -22.10 -20.68
C CYS A 270 -14.84 -22.87 -20.45
N GLU A 271 -14.41 -23.66 -21.43
CA GLU A 271 -13.07 -24.22 -21.44
C GLU A 271 -12.02 -23.11 -21.51
N TYR A 272 -10.91 -23.33 -20.82
CA TYR A 272 -9.80 -22.38 -20.80
C TYR A 272 -8.49 -23.08 -20.47
N ALA A 273 -7.39 -22.46 -20.88
CA ALA A 273 -6.04 -22.82 -20.48
C ALA A 273 -5.37 -21.63 -19.78
N MET A 274 -4.59 -21.90 -18.74
CA MET A 274 -3.68 -20.92 -18.15
C MET A 274 -2.27 -21.19 -18.67
N LEU A 275 -1.66 -20.15 -19.22
CA LEU A 275 -0.34 -20.20 -19.84
C LEU A 275 0.62 -19.42 -18.96
N GLY A 276 1.73 -20.02 -18.53
CA GLY A 276 2.82 -19.29 -17.90
C GLY A 276 3.67 -18.59 -18.98
N PHE A 277 4.20 -17.41 -18.67
CA PHE A 277 5.13 -16.67 -19.52
C PHE A 277 6.50 -16.53 -18.84
N GLY A 278 7.45 -15.86 -19.51
CA GLY A 278 8.74 -15.53 -18.93
C GLY A 278 9.59 -16.73 -18.51
N SER A 279 10.19 -16.66 -17.32
CA SER A 279 11.03 -17.72 -16.76
C SER A 279 10.24 -19.01 -16.46
N LEU A 280 8.95 -18.90 -16.14
CA LEU A 280 8.07 -20.07 -15.94
C LEU A 280 7.85 -20.86 -17.23
N ALA A 281 7.70 -20.17 -18.37
CA ALA A 281 7.55 -20.80 -19.68
C ALA A 281 8.84 -21.52 -20.12
N ARG A 282 9.99 -20.88 -19.88
CA ARG A 282 11.33 -21.42 -20.21
C ARG A 282 11.80 -22.51 -19.26
N LYS A 283 11.10 -22.72 -18.13
CA LYS A 283 11.54 -23.59 -17.03
C LYS A 283 12.89 -23.18 -16.45
N GLU A 284 13.10 -21.87 -16.34
CA GLU A 284 14.31 -21.20 -15.84
C GLU A 284 13.97 -20.32 -14.62
N MET A 285 12.87 -20.65 -13.93
CA MET A 285 12.36 -19.85 -12.83
C MET A 285 13.20 -20.07 -11.57
N THR A 286 13.50 -18.98 -10.87
CA THR A 286 14.13 -18.98 -9.54
C THR A 286 13.08 -18.77 -8.43
N PRO A 287 13.39 -19.01 -7.14
CA PRO A 287 12.41 -18.89 -6.05
C PRO A 287 11.74 -17.53 -5.89
N TYR A 288 12.33 -16.47 -6.44
CA TYR A 288 11.86 -15.08 -6.34
C TYR A 288 11.52 -14.47 -7.70
N SER A 289 11.45 -15.29 -8.76
CA SER A 289 11.04 -14.81 -10.08
C SER A 289 9.61 -14.28 -10.08
N ASP A 290 9.35 -13.34 -10.99
CA ASP A 290 8.00 -12.86 -11.26
C ASP A 290 7.09 -13.97 -11.78
N LEU A 291 5.80 -13.86 -11.44
CA LEU A 291 4.77 -14.78 -11.91
C LEU A 291 3.97 -14.13 -13.04
N GLU A 292 4.30 -14.52 -14.26
CA GLU A 292 3.64 -14.03 -15.47
C GLU A 292 2.74 -15.12 -16.05
N PHE A 293 1.48 -14.80 -16.33
CA PHE A 293 0.55 -15.75 -16.91
C PHE A 293 -0.51 -15.07 -17.80
N GLY A 294 -1.12 -15.88 -18.67
CA GLY A 294 -2.26 -15.54 -19.50
C GLY A 294 -3.37 -16.57 -19.37
N ILE A 295 -4.58 -16.17 -19.74
CA ILE A 295 -5.73 -17.06 -19.80
C ILE A 295 -6.23 -17.08 -21.24
N LEU A 296 -6.14 -18.26 -21.86
CA LEU A 296 -6.73 -18.53 -23.17
C LEU A 296 -8.11 -19.13 -22.94
N MET A 297 -9.15 -18.47 -23.45
CA MET A 297 -10.54 -18.87 -23.29
C MET A 297 -11.07 -19.41 -24.62
N GLN A 298 -11.93 -20.42 -24.59
CA GLN A 298 -12.56 -20.99 -25.79
C GLN A 298 -13.38 -19.96 -26.57
N GLU A 299 -14.16 -19.14 -25.86
CA GLU A 299 -15.05 -18.14 -26.45
C GLU A 299 -14.85 -16.76 -25.81
N ASP A 300 -14.58 -15.74 -26.64
CA ASP A 300 -14.46 -14.35 -26.18
C ASP A 300 -15.83 -13.66 -26.08
N THR A 301 -16.58 -13.99 -25.04
CA THR A 301 -17.85 -13.31 -24.71
C THR A 301 -17.66 -12.31 -23.57
N SER A 302 -18.54 -11.30 -23.50
CA SER A 302 -18.50 -10.31 -22.40
C SER A 302 -18.64 -10.98 -21.02
N ALA A 303 -19.45 -12.02 -20.91
CA ALA A 303 -19.65 -12.79 -19.68
C ALA A 303 -18.38 -13.57 -19.29
N ASN A 304 -17.72 -14.24 -20.24
CA ASN A 304 -16.48 -14.96 -19.99
C ASN A 304 -15.37 -14.00 -19.55
N ARG A 305 -15.17 -12.89 -20.28
CA ARG A 305 -14.20 -11.85 -19.93
C ARG A 305 -14.42 -11.29 -18.52
N ASP A 306 -15.68 -11.07 -18.14
CA ASP A 306 -16.02 -10.57 -16.81
C ASP A 306 -15.75 -11.61 -15.73
N TYR A 307 -16.04 -12.90 -15.96
CA TYR A 307 -15.64 -13.99 -15.06
C TYR A 307 -14.13 -14.03 -14.86
N PHE A 308 -13.35 -14.08 -15.94
CA PHE A 308 -11.90 -14.22 -15.83
C PHE A 308 -11.23 -12.96 -15.27
N ARG A 309 -11.78 -11.76 -15.49
CA ARG A 309 -11.35 -10.53 -14.80
C ARG A 309 -11.56 -10.61 -13.29
N ARG A 310 -12.71 -11.16 -12.86
CA ARG A 310 -12.98 -11.37 -11.43
C ARG A 310 -12.09 -12.45 -10.83
N LEU A 311 -11.82 -13.52 -11.58
CA LEU A 311 -10.89 -14.57 -11.18
C LEU A 311 -9.48 -14.02 -10.99
N THR A 312 -8.97 -13.23 -11.94
CA THR A 312 -7.62 -12.65 -11.83
C THR A 312 -7.51 -11.65 -10.68
N ASN A 313 -8.56 -10.90 -10.36
CA ASN A 313 -8.57 -10.05 -9.16
C ASN A 313 -8.47 -10.86 -7.86
N LEU A 314 -9.24 -11.95 -7.74
CA LEU A 314 -9.17 -12.83 -6.56
C LEU A 314 -7.80 -13.52 -6.46
N LEU A 315 -7.26 -13.95 -7.60
CA LEU A 315 -5.94 -14.57 -7.67
C LEU A 315 -4.82 -13.58 -7.32
N HIS A 316 -4.94 -12.32 -7.76
CA HIS A 316 -4.00 -11.26 -7.40
C HIS A 316 -4.00 -11.02 -5.88
N LEU A 317 -5.16 -11.04 -5.22
CA LEU A 317 -5.22 -11.00 -3.76
C LEU A 317 -4.46 -12.17 -3.12
N LYS A 318 -4.63 -13.40 -3.65
CA LYS A 318 -3.90 -14.57 -3.14
C LYS A 318 -2.39 -14.39 -3.25
N VAL A 319 -1.90 -13.86 -4.38
CA VAL A 319 -0.48 -13.55 -4.60
C VAL A 319 0.02 -12.46 -3.65
N ILE A 320 -0.71 -11.33 -3.52
CA ILE A 320 -0.37 -10.25 -2.57
C ILE A 320 -0.25 -10.79 -1.14
N ASN A 321 -1.17 -11.68 -0.77
CA ASN A 321 -1.23 -12.29 0.55
C ASN A 321 -0.09 -13.29 0.82
N LEU A 322 0.71 -13.69 -0.16
CA LEU A 322 1.98 -14.40 0.10
C LEU A 322 2.99 -13.49 0.82
N GLY A 323 2.81 -12.17 0.75
CA GLY A 323 3.55 -11.18 1.54
C GLY A 323 4.78 -10.62 0.85
N GLU A 324 4.94 -10.85 -0.45
CA GLU A 324 6.19 -10.57 -1.17
C GLU A 324 6.01 -9.61 -2.35
N THR A 325 4.76 -9.24 -2.63
CA THR A 325 4.47 -8.16 -3.57
C THR A 325 4.93 -6.84 -2.98
N ILE A 326 5.95 -6.24 -3.60
CA ILE A 326 6.43 -4.91 -3.22
C ILE A 326 5.35 -3.86 -3.50
N LEU A 327 5.20 -2.88 -2.60
CA LEU A 327 4.18 -1.83 -2.74
C LEU A 327 4.25 -1.02 -4.07
N PRO A 328 5.43 -0.74 -4.66
CA PRO A 328 5.50 -0.08 -5.97
C PRO A 328 4.72 -0.81 -7.08
N ALA A 329 4.68 -2.15 -7.05
CA ALA A 329 3.97 -2.95 -8.05
C ALA A 329 2.45 -2.77 -8.00
N LEU A 330 1.90 -2.29 -6.87
CA LEU A 330 0.46 -2.08 -6.68
C LEU A 330 -0.03 -0.70 -7.13
N ASN A 331 0.87 0.14 -7.65
CA ASN A 331 0.55 1.44 -8.21
C ASN A 331 -0.28 2.34 -7.27
N ILE A 332 0.03 2.31 -5.97
CA ILE A 332 -0.73 3.04 -4.94
C ILE A 332 -0.41 4.54 -5.00
N PRO A 333 -1.37 5.43 -5.35
CA PRO A 333 -1.10 6.86 -5.54
C PRO A 333 -0.47 7.56 -4.32
N CYS A 334 -0.97 7.27 -3.11
CA CYS A 334 -0.45 7.89 -1.89
C CYS A 334 1.01 7.51 -1.60
N ILE A 335 1.39 6.25 -1.84
CA ILE A 335 2.75 5.74 -1.66
C ILE A 335 3.71 6.43 -2.65
N LYS A 336 3.31 6.55 -3.92
CA LYS A 336 4.10 7.29 -4.93
C LYS A 336 4.27 8.76 -4.53
N LYS A 337 3.20 9.42 -4.11
CA LYS A 337 3.23 10.84 -3.73
C LYS A 337 4.06 11.11 -2.46
N ALA A 338 4.17 10.13 -1.57
CA ALA A 338 4.99 10.22 -0.37
C ALA A 338 6.49 10.00 -0.65
N ASN A 339 6.89 9.56 -1.85
CA ASN A 339 8.24 9.13 -2.18
C ASN A 339 8.77 8.08 -1.18
N PHE A 340 7.96 7.04 -0.94
CA PHE A 340 8.32 6.01 0.05
C PHE A 340 9.37 4.99 -0.44
N PHE A 341 9.60 4.91 -1.76
CA PHE A 341 10.58 4.04 -2.38
C PHE A 341 11.47 4.83 -3.33
#